data_AF-A0A933G0G8-F1
#
_entry.id   AF-A0A933G0G8-F1
#
_cell.length_a   1.000
_cell.length_b   1.000
_cell.length_c   1.000
_cell.angle_alpha   90.00
_cell.angle_beta   90.00
_cell.angle_gamma   90.00
#
_symmetry.space_group_name_H-M   'P 1'
#
loop_
_entity.id
_entity.type
_entity.pdbx_description
1 polymer ?
#
loop_
_entity_poly.entity_id
_entity_poly.type
_entity_poly.pdbx_seq_one_letter_code
_entity_poly.pdbx_strand_id
1 'polypeptide(L)'
;MGTTPLPKGPEELTPALLTAALRSTGTIRDSSVTSFDMKPDIAAGTGFMGQLAHVTLHYDGPEEGAPRTLIAKFPTPVPENRQVAEIFRFYQVETSFYREIASQVELRTPRVYYNAYDPASGDFVLLIEDLAPATCGDQVEGCTAEQAEL
;
A
#
# COMPACT_ATOMS: atom_id res chain seq x y z
N MET A 1 16.34 2.41 20.63
CA MET A 1 15.75 1.20 20.00
C MET A 1 15.82 1.44 18.50
N GLY A 2 16.59 0.65 17.77
CA GLY A 2 16.82 0.90 16.34
C GLY A 2 15.51 0.75 15.57
N THR A 3 15.07 1.81 14.90
CA THR A 3 14.00 1.75 13.92
C THR A 3 14.50 0.95 12.73
N THR A 4 13.91 -0.21 12.47
CA THR A 4 14.15 -0.93 11.22
C THR A 4 13.80 0.03 10.07
N PRO A 5 14.71 0.27 9.11
CA PRO A 5 14.43 1.15 7.98
C PRO A 5 13.23 0.64 7.19
N LEU A 6 12.43 1.57 6.67
CA LEU A 6 11.30 1.21 5.81
C LEU A 6 11.82 0.61 4.49
N PRO A 7 11.18 -0.44 3.97
CA PRO A 7 11.53 -0.99 2.67
C PRO A 7 11.30 0.06 1.59
N LYS A 8 12.29 0.24 0.73
CA LYS A 8 12.28 1.27 -0.32
C LYS A 8 11.55 0.86 -1.57
N GLY A 9 11.31 -0.44 -1.73
CA GLY A 9 10.70 -1.04 -2.90
C GLY A 9 10.17 -2.44 -2.62
N PRO A 10 9.43 -3.00 -3.59
CA PRO A 10 8.86 -4.34 -3.50
C PRO A 10 9.89 -5.44 -3.19
N GLU A 11 11.10 -5.33 -3.73
CA GLU A 11 12.20 -6.29 -3.57
C GLU A 11 12.73 -6.40 -2.14
N GLU A 12 12.47 -5.39 -1.30
CA GLU A 12 12.88 -5.38 0.11
C GLU A 12 11.81 -5.98 1.05
N LEU A 13 10.64 -6.39 0.51
CA LEU A 13 9.63 -7.08 1.30
C LEU A 13 10.10 -8.47 1.72
N THR A 14 9.85 -8.81 2.99
CA THR A 14 10.12 -10.14 3.55
C THR A 14 8.92 -10.64 4.35
N PRO A 15 8.75 -11.96 4.53
CA PRO A 15 7.66 -12.50 5.35
C PRO A 15 7.71 -11.98 6.79
N ALA A 16 8.91 -11.80 7.35
CA ALA A 16 9.11 -11.24 8.68
C ALA A 16 8.63 -9.77 8.77
N LEU A 17 8.93 -8.96 7.75
CA LEU A 17 8.49 -7.57 7.70
C LEU A 17 6.97 -7.47 7.56
N LEU A 18 6.38 -8.27 6.67
CA LEU A 18 4.92 -8.31 6.49
C LEU A 18 4.22 -8.77 7.77
N THR A 19 4.74 -9.80 8.43
CA THR A 19 4.24 -10.25 9.74
C THR A 19 4.30 -9.12 10.77
N ALA A 20 5.45 -8.45 10.90
CA ALA A 20 5.61 -7.35 11.85
C ALA A 20 4.67 -6.18 11.55
N ALA A 21 4.52 -5.81 10.27
CA ALA A 21 3.62 -4.76 9.81
C ALA A 21 2.16 -5.06 10.16
N LEU A 22 1.68 -6.26 9.83
CA LEU A 22 0.30 -6.68 10.12
C LEU A 22 0.01 -6.81 11.62
N ARG A 23 1.00 -7.27 12.41
CA ARG A 23 0.88 -7.32 13.88
C ARG A 23 0.86 -5.93 14.51
N SER A 24 1.61 -4.97 13.96
CA SER A 24 1.67 -3.61 14.50
C SER A 24 0.32 -2.88 14.48
N THR A 25 -0.59 -3.28 13.58
CA THR A 25 -1.96 -2.76 13.48
C THR A 25 -3.02 -3.69 14.07
N GLY A 26 -2.61 -4.83 14.63
CA GLY A 26 -3.52 -5.86 15.12
C GLY A 26 -4.33 -6.56 14.02
N THR A 27 -3.93 -6.42 12.75
CA THR A 27 -4.57 -7.13 11.62
C THR A 27 -4.43 -8.64 11.76
N ILE A 28 -3.26 -9.08 12.24
CA ILE A 28 -3.02 -10.44 12.72
C ILE A 28 -2.41 -10.38 14.11
N ARG A 29 -2.52 -11.46 14.89
CA ARG A 29 -2.04 -11.57 16.27
C ARG A 29 -1.17 -12.82 16.41
N ASP A 30 -1.70 -13.96 16.00
CA ASP A 30 -1.11 -15.27 16.26
C ASP A 30 -0.40 -15.83 15.03
N SER A 31 -1.01 -15.71 13.85
CA SER A 31 -0.44 -16.18 12.60
C SER A 31 0.80 -15.37 12.18
N SER A 32 1.61 -15.99 11.32
CA SER A 32 2.77 -15.36 10.69
C SER A 32 2.73 -15.59 9.18
N VAL A 33 3.14 -14.59 8.40
CA VAL A 33 3.38 -14.77 6.97
C VAL A 33 4.61 -15.66 6.81
N THR A 34 4.46 -16.79 6.12
CA THR A 34 5.54 -17.76 5.87
C THR A 34 6.19 -17.52 4.50
N SER A 35 5.38 -17.14 3.51
CA SER A 35 5.82 -16.74 2.18
C SER A 35 4.78 -15.84 1.54
N PHE A 36 5.12 -15.27 0.38
CA PHE A 36 4.19 -14.52 -0.43
C PHE A 36 4.55 -14.65 -1.91
N ASP A 37 3.56 -14.53 -2.77
CA ASP A 37 3.75 -14.29 -4.21
C ASP A 37 3.58 -12.80 -4.47
N MET A 38 4.36 -12.26 -5.42
CA MET A 38 4.30 -10.85 -5.76
C MET A 38 4.21 -10.66 -7.27
N LYS A 39 3.29 -9.78 -7.68
CA LYS A 39 3.27 -9.19 -9.02
C LYS A 39 3.66 -7.71 -8.88
N PRO A 40 4.90 -7.33 -9.23
CA PRO A 40 5.33 -5.93 -9.19
C PRO A 40 4.72 -5.14 -10.35
N ASP A 41 4.82 -3.81 -10.25
CA ASP A 41 4.50 -2.85 -11.29
C ASP A 41 3.11 -3.00 -11.93
N ILE A 42 2.11 -3.33 -11.12
CA ILE A 42 0.71 -3.48 -11.56
C ILE A 42 0.08 -2.18 -12.08
N ALA A 43 0.78 -1.05 -11.98
CA ALA A 43 0.41 0.24 -12.56
C ALA A 43 1.49 0.79 -13.51
N ALA A 44 2.29 -0.08 -14.12
CA ALA A 44 3.23 0.32 -15.17
C ALA A 44 2.52 1.16 -16.24
N GLY A 45 2.99 2.39 -16.46
CA GLY A 45 2.42 3.34 -17.45
C GLY A 45 1.36 4.30 -16.91
N THR A 46 0.77 4.07 -15.74
CA THR A 46 -0.24 4.96 -15.12
C THR A 46 0.14 5.46 -13.73
N GLY A 47 0.96 4.70 -12.99
CA GLY A 47 1.47 5.02 -11.64
C GLY A 47 2.88 5.60 -11.66
N PHE A 48 3.10 6.74 -12.29
CA PHE A 48 4.45 7.32 -12.47
C PHE A 48 5.10 7.82 -11.15
N MET A 49 4.28 8.10 -10.12
CA MET A 49 4.73 8.67 -8.85
C MET A 49 4.97 7.65 -7.74
N GLY A 50 4.79 6.35 -7.96
CA GLY A 50 5.06 5.33 -6.94
C GLY A 50 5.00 3.92 -7.50
N GLN A 51 5.67 2.98 -6.85
CA GLN A 51 5.57 1.56 -7.22
C GLN A 51 4.37 0.92 -6.54
N LEU A 52 3.67 0.07 -7.28
CA LEU A 52 2.57 -0.74 -6.78
C LEU A 52 2.88 -2.21 -7.01
N ALA A 53 2.74 -3.01 -5.97
CA ALA A 53 2.84 -4.46 -6.05
C ALA A 53 1.56 -5.11 -5.52
N HIS A 54 1.03 -6.08 -6.27
CA HIS A 54 0.01 -6.99 -5.76
C HIS A 54 0.69 -8.15 -5.03
N VAL A 55 0.33 -8.36 -3.77
CA VAL A 55 0.96 -9.36 -2.91
C VAL A 55 -0.09 -10.37 -2.48
N THR A 56 0.17 -11.66 -2.72
CA THR A 56 -0.62 -12.78 -2.19
C THR A 56 0.12 -13.38 -1.01
N LEU A 57 -0.48 -13.38 0.17
CA LEU A 57 0.13 -13.80 1.42
C LEU A 57 -0.21 -15.26 1.74
N HIS A 58 0.79 -15.99 2.24
CA HIS A 58 0.64 -17.35 2.76
C HIS A 58 1.01 -17.37 4.24
N TYR A 59 0.12 -17.89 5.08
CA TYR A 59 0.28 -17.91 6.53
C TYR A 59 0.56 -19.33 7.05
N ASP A 60 1.12 -19.43 8.24
CA ASP A 60 1.31 -20.70 8.97
C ASP A 60 -0.01 -21.30 9.52
N GLY A 61 -1.06 -20.48 9.65
CA GLY A 61 -2.39 -20.91 10.07
C GLY A 61 -3.47 -19.89 9.69
N PRO A 62 -4.75 -20.30 9.73
CA PRO A 62 -5.86 -19.39 9.49
C PRO A 62 -6.02 -18.41 10.65
N GLU A 63 -6.31 -17.15 10.34
CA GLU A 63 -6.68 -16.14 11.32
C GLU A 63 -7.77 -15.22 10.74
N GLU A 64 -8.78 -14.92 11.55
CA GLU A 64 -9.89 -14.08 11.12
C GLU A 64 -9.43 -12.63 10.86
N GLY A 65 -9.77 -12.12 9.68
CA GLY A 65 -9.39 -10.77 9.27
C GLY A 65 -7.98 -10.63 8.68
N ALA A 66 -7.19 -11.71 8.63
CA ALA A 66 -5.92 -11.74 7.92
C ALA A 66 -6.13 -11.66 6.40
N PRO A 67 -5.52 -10.67 5.70
CA PRO A 67 -5.72 -10.52 4.27
C PRO A 67 -5.02 -11.63 3.48
N ARG A 68 -5.72 -12.25 2.53
CA ARG A 68 -5.10 -13.15 1.56
C ARG A 68 -4.32 -12.39 0.49
N THR A 69 -4.81 -11.22 0.09
CA THR A 69 -4.16 -10.33 -0.86
C THR A 69 -4.14 -8.90 -0.32
N LEU A 70 -3.13 -8.14 -0.73
CA LEU A 70 -3.01 -6.71 -0.46
C LEU A 70 -2.26 -6.00 -1.59
N ILE A 71 -2.40 -4.68 -1.64
CA ILE A 71 -1.56 -3.82 -2.46
C ILE A 71 -0.50 -3.19 -1.57
N ALA A 72 0.77 -3.32 -1.98
CA ALA A 72 1.88 -2.62 -1.36
C ALA A 72 2.29 -1.43 -2.23
N LYS A 73 2.35 -0.23 -1.62
CA LYS A 73 2.78 1.01 -2.27
C LYS A 73 4.11 1.49 -1.71
N PHE A 74 4.98 1.92 -2.61
CA PHE A 74 6.32 2.44 -2.32
C PHE A 74 6.58 3.72 -3.12
N PRO A 75 7.62 4.49 -2.76
CA PRO A 75 8.17 5.52 -3.62
C PRO A 75 8.46 5.06 -5.04
N THR A 76 8.57 6.02 -5.95
CA THR A 76 9.16 5.77 -7.26
C THR A 76 10.69 5.62 -7.13
N PRO A 77 11.32 4.67 -7.84
CA PRO A 77 12.78 4.52 -7.86
C PRO A 77 13.44 5.52 -8.83
N VAL A 78 12.63 6.24 -9.63
CA VAL A 78 13.11 7.22 -10.63
C VAL A 78 13.41 8.54 -9.92
N PRO A 79 14.69 9.00 -9.88
CA PRO A 79 15.09 10.18 -9.10
C PRO A 79 14.34 11.46 -9.45
N GLU A 80 14.05 11.68 -10.73
CA GLU A 80 13.32 12.86 -11.20
C GLU A 80 11.89 12.88 -10.67
N ASN A 81 11.22 11.72 -10.69
CA ASN A 81 9.87 11.59 -10.14
C ASN A 81 9.89 11.68 -8.61
N ARG A 82 10.96 11.20 -7.96
CA ARG A 82 11.16 11.31 -6.51
C ARG A 82 11.23 12.78 -6.09
N GLN A 83 12.01 13.59 -6.81
CA GLN A 83 12.10 15.04 -6.57
C GLN A 83 10.75 15.73 -6.73
N VAL A 84 9.99 15.39 -7.77
CA VAL A 84 8.63 15.92 -7.97
C VAL A 84 7.73 15.53 -6.79
N ALA A 85 7.73 14.26 -6.39
CA ALA A 85 6.92 13.76 -5.29
C ALA A 85 7.27 14.40 -3.93
N GLU A 86 8.53 14.78 -3.72
CA GLU A 86 8.98 15.54 -2.55
C GLU A 86 8.46 16.99 -2.57
N ILE A 87 8.62 17.70 -3.70
CA ILE A 87 8.14 19.08 -3.87
C ILE A 87 6.65 19.18 -3.58
N PHE A 88 5.86 18.24 -4.11
CA PHE A 88 4.41 18.20 -3.93
C PHE A 88 3.96 17.37 -2.73
N ARG A 89 4.90 16.79 -1.98
CA ARG A 89 4.66 15.99 -0.76
C ARG A 89 3.68 14.83 -0.95
N PHE A 90 3.67 14.19 -2.11
CA PHE A 90 2.66 13.17 -2.47
C PHE A 90 2.54 12.05 -1.41
N TYR A 91 3.68 11.50 -0.99
CA TYR A 91 3.71 10.40 -0.02
C TYR A 91 3.28 10.83 1.38
N GLN A 92 3.69 12.02 1.81
CA GLN A 92 3.28 12.57 3.10
C GLN A 92 1.78 12.84 3.13
N VAL A 93 1.22 13.40 2.05
CA VAL A 93 -0.20 13.71 1.94
C VAL A 93 -1.02 12.42 1.96
N GLU A 94 -0.63 11.39 1.19
CA GLU A 94 -1.34 10.11 1.16
C GLU A 94 -1.30 9.41 2.53
N THR A 95 -0.13 9.30 3.14
CA THR A 95 0.02 8.66 4.46
C THR A 95 -0.74 9.41 5.56
N SER A 96 -0.76 10.76 5.51
CA SER A 96 -1.50 11.58 6.46
C SER A 96 -3.02 11.51 6.23
N PHE A 97 -3.48 11.43 4.97
CA PHE A 97 -4.89 11.22 4.66
C PHE A 97 -5.42 9.95 5.34
N TYR A 98 -4.74 8.81 5.15
CA TYR A 98 -5.17 7.55 5.77
C TYR A 98 -5.05 7.56 7.30
N ARG A 99 -4.10 8.32 7.87
CA ARG A 99 -3.91 8.41 9.32
C ARG A 99 -4.94 9.31 10.00
N GLU A 100 -5.27 10.43 9.36
CA GLU A 100 -5.94 11.54 10.04
C GLU A 100 -7.33 11.80 9.47
N ILE A 101 -7.57 11.59 8.18
CA ILE A 101 -8.78 12.07 7.49
C ILE A 101 -9.71 10.93 7.07
N ALA A 102 -9.19 9.76 6.69
CA ALA A 102 -9.98 8.67 6.12
C ALA A 102 -11.13 8.20 7.03
N SER A 103 -10.95 8.21 8.36
CA SER A 103 -12.01 7.85 9.32
C SER A 103 -13.04 8.95 9.57
N GLN A 104 -12.82 10.16 9.06
CA GLN A 104 -13.68 11.33 9.25
C GLN A 104 -14.59 11.63 8.05
N VAL A 105 -14.39 10.95 6.93
CA VAL A 105 -15.15 11.18 5.69
C VAL A 105 -16.11 10.03 5.42
N GLU A 106 -17.28 10.35 4.85
CA GLU A 106 -18.28 9.36 4.43
C GLU A 106 -17.92 8.69 3.08
N LEU A 107 -16.62 8.57 2.78
CA LEU A 107 -16.11 7.94 1.57
C LEU A 107 -15.66 6.52 1.90
N ARG A 108 -16.01 5.54 1.05
CA ARG A 108 -15.39 4.22 1.15
C ARG A 108 -13.91 4.33 0.76
N THR A 109 -13.02 4.18 1.75
CA THR A 109 -11.57 4.11 1.56
C THR A 109 -11.09 2.67 1.75
N PRO A 110 -10.06 2.19 1.01
CA PRO A 110 -9.43 0.89 1.25
C PRO A 110 -9.06 0.70 2.73
N ARG A 111 -9.24 -0.52 3.26
CA ARG A 111 -8.72 -0.86 4.59
C ARG A 111 -7.20 -0.73 4.58
N VAL A 112 -6.65 -0.07 5.60
CA VAL A 112 -5.21 0.06 5.81
C VAL A 112 -4.72 -1.07 6.70
N TYR A 113 -3.78 -1.87 6.20
CA TYR A 113 -3.13 -2.93 6.96
C TYR A 113 -1.83 -2.46 7.62
N TYR A 114 -1.13 -1.51 7.00
CA TYR A 114 0.06 -0.86 7.54
C TYR A 114 0.30 0.45 6.81
N ASN A 115 0.73 1.50 7.52
CA ASN A 115 1.01 2.81 6.96
C ASN A 115 2.18 3.44 7.72
N ALA A 116 3.31 3.61 7.05
CA ALA A 116 4.49 4.23 7.62
C ALA A 116 5.12 5.20 6.63
N TYR A 117 5.65 6.30 7.17
CA TYR A 117 6.32 7.36 6.44
C TYR A 117 7.50 7.86 7.27
N ASP A 118 8.68 7.93 6.67
CA ASP A 118 9.86 8.53 7.26
C ASP A 118 10.05 9.95 6.69
N PRO A 119 9.86 11.02 7.49
CA PRO A 119 10.05 12.39 7.01
C PRO A 119 11.52 12.74 6.72
N ALA A 120 12.48 11.98 7.26
CA ALA A 120 13.91 12.24 7.04
C ALA A 120 14.38 11.73 5.68
N SER A 121 13.92 10.55 5.25
CA SER A 121 14.27 9.98 3.94
C SER A 121 13.21 10.21 2.86
N GLY A 122 11.98 10.57 3.26
CA GLY A 122 10.83 10.62 2.36
C GLY A 122 10.30 9.24 1.95
N ASP A 123 10.86 8.15 2.49
CA ASP A 123 10.41 6.78 2.21
C ASP A 123 9.06 6.52 2.88
N PHE A 124 8.24 5.69 2.26
CA PHE A 124 6.95 5.30 2.82
C PHE A 124 6.60 3.87 2.39
N VAL A 125 5.77 3.23 3.20
CA VAL A 125 5.15 1.95 2.85
C VAL A 125 3.70 2.02 3.25
N LEU A 126 2.84 1.74 2.29
CA LEU A 126 1.41 1.64 2.52
C LEU A 126 0.92 0.27 2.04
N LEU A 127 0.46 -0.55 2.98
CA LEU A 127 -0.19 -1.82 2.71
C LEU A 127 -1.70 -1.63 2.85
N ILE A 128 -2.44 -1.78 1.77
CA ILE A 128 -3.88 -1.53 1.72
C ILE A 128 -4.65 -2.68 1.07
N GLU A 129 -5.95 -2.69 1.33
CA GLU A 129 -6.93 -3.60 0.74
C GLU A 129 -6.78 -3.69 -0.78
N ASP A 130 -6.71 -4.93 -1.26
CA ASP A 130 -6.91 -5.25 -2.67
C ASP A 130 -8.40 -5.13 -2.99
N LEU A 131 -8.76 -4.22 -3.89
CA LEU A 131 -10.15 -3.93 -4.26
C LEU A 131 -10.68 -4.84 -5.38
N ALA A 132 -9.94 -5.88 -5.78
CA ALA A 132 -10.44 -6.84 -6.76
C ALA A 132 -11.85 -7.36 -6.39
N PRO A 133 -12.79 -7.45 -7.35
CA PRO A 133 -12.59 -7.34 -8.80
C PRO A 133 -12.70 -5.91 -9.40
N ALA A 134 -12.67 -4.84 -8.58
CA ALA A 134 -12.72 -3.48 -9.09
C ALA A 134 -11.55 -3.17 -10.05
N THR A 135 -11.81 -2.32 -11.04
CA THR A 135 -10.83 -1.90 -12.04
C THR A 135 -10.62 -0.40 -12.01
N CYS A 136 -9.42 0.06 -12.38
CA CYS A 136 -9.18 1.48 -12.59
C CYS A 136 -10.11 2.03 -13.68
N GLY A 137 -10.73 3.18 -13.43
CA GLY A 137 -11.42 3.94 -14.48
C GLY A 137 -10.43 4.49 -15.51
N ASP A 138 -10.94 4.83 -16.69
CA ASP A 138 -10.15 5.49 -17.72
C ASP A 138 -9.85 6.94 -17.28
N GLN A 139 -8.58 7.34 -17.28
CA GLN A 139 -8.18 8.67 -16.82
C GLN A 139 -8.40 9.77 -17.86
N VAL A 140 -8.66 9.41 -19.12
CA VAL A 140 -8.86 10.33 -20.24
C VAL A 140 -10.35 10.40 -20.59
N GLU A 141 -10.97 9.25 -20.82
CA GLU A 141 -12.39 9.15 -21.18
C GLU A 141 -13.31 9.26 -19.94
N GLY A 142 -12.79 8.94 -18.76
CA GLY A 142 -13.55 8.92 -17.51
C GLY A 142 -14.32 7.61 -17.30
N CYS A 143 -15.39 7.69 -16.52
CA CYS A 143 -16.29 6.55 -16.25
C CYS A 143 -17.66 6.78 -16.89
N THR A 144 -18.35 5.69 -17.25
CA THR A 144 -19.76 5.77 -17.66
C THR A 144 -20.66 6.09 -16.46
N ALA A 145 -21.92 6.48 -16.71
CA ALA A 145 -22.89 6.71 -15.65
C ALA A 145 -23.10 5.45 -14.80
N GLU A 146 -23.18 4.28 -15.44
CA GLU A 146 -23.33 3.00 -14.75
C GLU A 146 -22.13 2.68 -13.86
N GLN A 147 -20.91 3.04 -14.27
CA GLN A 147 -19.71 2.88 -13.46
C GLN A 147 -19.66 3.84 -12.27
N ALA A 148 -20.28 5.02 -12.39
CA ALA A 148 -20.34 6.03 -11.34
C ALA A 148 -21.38 5.71 -10.24
N GLU A 149 -22.31 4.79 -10.50
CA GLU A 149 -23.33 4.34 -9.54
C GLU A 149 -22.86 3.15 -8.66
N LEU A 150 -21.68 2.58 -8.94
CA LEU A 150 -21.07 1.45 -8.20
C LEU A 150 -20.37 1.91 -6.91
#